data_AF-X1TV13-F1
#
_entry.id   AF-X1TV13-F1
#
_cell.length_a   1.000
_cell.length_b   1.000
_cell.length_c   1.000
_cell.angle_alpha   90.00
_cell.angle_beta   90.00
_cell.angle_gamma   90.00
#
_symmetry.space_group_name_H-M   'P 1'
#
loop_
_entity.id
_entity.type
_entity.pdbx_description
1 polymer ?
#
loop_
_entity_poly.entity_id
_entity_poly.type
_entity_poly.pdbx_seq_one_letter_code
_entity_poly.pdbx_strand_id
1 'polypeptide(L)' 'MATTDDPRRFEPTSRKLRDLIIQVSTNDQLFGNATNQRYKVAAGETIGFTQVDLSLLYFKNAAAGQNGTVNILGVEI' A
#
# COMPACT_ATOMS: atom_id res chain seq x y z
N MET A 1 -3.33 -3.82 20.46
CA MET A 1 -3.36 -2.68 19.51
C MET A 1 -2.03 -2.68 18.78
N ALA A 2 -1.97 -2.38 17.49
CA ALA A 2 -0.66 -2.32 16.82
C ALA A 2 0.16 -1.20 17.44
N THR A 3 1.34 -1.55 17.94
CA THR A 3 2.24 -0.64 18.66
C THR A 3 3.18 0.12 17.73
N THR A 4 3.12 -0.13 16.42
CA THR A 4 4.00 0.47 15.42
C THR A 4 3.24 0.79 14.13
N ASP A 5 3.39 2.02 13.65
CA ASP A 5 2.92 2.48 12.33
C ASP A 5 4.06 2.48 11.31
N ASP A 6 4.99 1.54 11.49
CA ASP A 6 6.15 1.44 10.62
C ASP A 6 5.70 1.13 9.18
N PRO A 7 6.36 1.73 8.17
CA PRO A 7 6.11 1.39 6.78
C PRO A 7 6.31 -0.10 6.52
N ARG A 8 5.30 -0.72 5.93
CA ARG A 8 5.28 -2.13 5.56
C ARG A 8 5.27 -2.27 4.05
N ARG A 9 6.08 -3.19 3.54
CA ARG A 9 6.07 -3.63 2.14
C ARG A 9 5.27 -4.92 2.01
N PHE A 10 4.63 -5.11 0.86
CA PHE A 10 3.86 -6.31 0.56
C PHE A 10 4.71 -7.44 -0.01
N GLU A 11 5.69 -7.07 -0.83
CA GLU A 11 6.58 -8.01 -1.50
C GLU A 11 8.03 -7.51 -1.35
N PRO A 12 8.93 -8.29 -0.73
CA PRO A 12 10.35 -7.92 -0.65
C PRO A 12 11.10 -8.09 -1.97
N THR A 13 10.62 -8.93 -2.88
CA THR A 13 11.29 -9.25 -4.16
C THR A 13 10.77 -8.38 -5.29
N SER A 14 11.65 -7.97 -6.22
CA SER A 14 11.19 -7.24 -7.40
C SER A 14 10.14 -8.04 -8.18
N ARG A 15 8.94 -7.47 -8.34
CA ARG A 15 7.84 -8.04 -9.13
C ARG A 15 7.22 -6.92 -9.94
N LYS A 16 7.50 -6.94 -11.24
CA LYS A 16 7.04 -5.92 -12.18
C LYS A 16 5.64 -6.26 -12.67
N LEU A 17 4.72 -5.34 -12.43
CA LEU A 17 3.31 -5.46 -12.80
C LEU A 17 3.02 -4.47 -13.91
N ARG A 18 2.30 -4.92 -14.95
CA ARG A 18 1.83 -4.04 -16.02
C ARG A 18 0.74 -3.11 -15.50
N ASP A 19 -0.21 -3.69 -14.78
CA ASP A 19 -1.37 -3.02 -14.20
C ASP A 19 -1.51 -3.46 -12.74
N LEU A 20 -1.83 -2.51 -11.86
CA LEU A 20 -2.02 -2.73 -10.43
C LEU A 20 -3.20 -1.92 -9.91
N ILE A 21 -4.06 -2.57 -9.14
CA ILE A 21 -5.16 -1.96 -8.40
C ILE A 21 -4.93 -2.24 -6.91
N ILE A 22 -5.04 -1.19 -6.10
CA ILE A 22 -4.86 -1.24 -4.65
C ILE A 22 -6.13 -0.74 -3.99
N GLN A 23 -6.73 -1.57 -3.13
CA GLN A 23 -7.94 -1.27 -2.40
C GLN A 23 -7.65 -1.21 -0.90
N VAL A 24 -8.10 -0.14 -0.23
CA VAL A 24 -8.05 -0.03 1.24
C VAL A 24 -9.43 -0.32 1.81
N SER A 25 -9.57 -1.29 2.71
CA SER A 25 -10.90 -1.79 3.11
C SER A 25 -11.45 -1.23 4.43
N THR A 26 -10.61 -0.96 5.43
CA THR A 26 -11.08 -0.78 6.83
C THR A 26 -10.63 0.50 7.51
N ASN A 27 -9.39 0.95 7.30
CA ASN A 27 -8.85 2.20 7.86
C ASN A 27 -7.94 2.88 6.84
N ASP A 28 -7.91 4.21 6.85
CA ASP A 28 -7.09 5.01 5.95
C ASP A 28 -5.61 4.59 6.00
N GLN A 29 -4.98 4.53 4.83
CA GLN A 29 -3.57 4.16 4.69
C GLN A 29 -2.80 5.27 3.99
N LEU A 30 -1.51 5.38 4.33
CA LEU A 30 -0.57 6.21 3.61
C LEU A 30 0.30 5.32 2.73
N PHE A 31 0.34 5.61 1.44
CA PHE A 31 1.18 4.96 0.45
C PHE A 31 2.37 5.82 0.05
N GLY A 32 3.44 5.16 -0.37
CA GLY A 32 4.60 5.79 -1.00
C GLY A 32 5.78 4.84 -1.11
N ASN A 33 6.99 5.38 -0.96
CA ASN A 33 8.24 4.59 -0.97
C ASN A 33 8.69 4.29 0.47
N ALA A 34 9.83 3.62 0.67
CA ALA A 34 10.33 3.21 1.98
C ALA A 34 10.45 4.34 3.02
N THR A 35 10.82 5.56 2.60
CA THR A 35 11.08 6.68 3.52
C THR A 35 9.97 7.74 3.50
N ASN A 36 9.04 7.67 2.56
CA ASN A 36 8.09 8.73 2.29
C ASN A 36 6.72 8.21 1.86
N GLN A 37 5.84 7.95 2.83
CA GLN A 37 4.42 7.61 2.59
C GLN A 37 3.54 8.84 2.85
N ARG A 38 3.37 9.67 1.82
CA ARG A 38 2.60 10.94 1.90
C ARG A 38 1.22 10.86 1.29
N TYR A 39 0.96 9.87 0.47
CA TYR A 39 -0.26 9.83 -0.29
C TYR A 39 -1.31 9.06 0.48
N LYS A 40 -2.40 9.72 0.85
CA LYS A 40 -3.49 9.13 1.60
C LYS A 40 -4.44 8.39 0.66
N VAL A 41 -4.83 7.18 1.06
CA VAL A 41 -5.95 6.42 0.48
C VAL A 41 -6.96 6.20 1.60
N ALA A 42 -8.18 6.68 1.41
CA ALA A 42 -9.21 6.52 2.43
C ALA A 42 -9.75 5.09 2.46
N ALA A 43 -10.32 4.68 3.59
CA ALA A 43 -11.05 3.43 3.68
C ALA A 43 -12.20 3.39 2.66
N GLY A 44 -12.30 2.29 1.92
CA GLY A 44 -13.23 2.09 0.81
C GLY A 44 -12.71 2.57 -0.54
N GLU A 45 -11.60 3.32 -0.59
CA GLU A 45 -11.04 3.82 -1.84
C GLU A 45 -10.16 2.79 -2.55
N THR A 46 -10.03 3.03 -3.86
CA THR A 46 -9.21 2.24 -4.76
C THR A 46 -8.33 3.17 -5.58
N ILE A 47 -7.06 2.81 -5.73
CA ILE A 47 -6.10 3.52 -6.58
C ILE A 47 -5.48 2.54 -7.59
N GLY A 48 -5.19 3.05 -8.79
CA GLY A 48 -4.61 2.27 -9.89
C GLY A 48 -3.24 2.80 -10.30
N PHE A 49 -2.35 1.88 -10.66
CA PHE A 49 -1.03 2.17 -11.21
C PHE A 49 -0.76 1.31 -12.44
N THR A 50 0.09 1.81 -13.33
CA THR A 50 0.61 1.08 -14.49
C THR A 50 2.12 1.07 -14.46
N GLN A 51 2.75 0.00 -14.93
CA GLN A 51 4.21 -0.16 -15.01
C GLN A 51 4.92 0.07 -13.66
N VAL A 52 4.54 -0.71 -12.65
CA VAL A 52 5.03 -0.55 -11.28
C VAL A 52 5.76 -1.80 -10.80
N ASP A 53 6.81 -1.60 -9.99
CA ASP A 53 7.43 -2.70 -9.23
C ASP A 53 6.83 -2.74 -7.82
N LEU A 54 6.21 -3.87 -7.47
CA LEU A 54 5.55 -4.07 -6.18
C LEU A 54 6.52 -3.93 -5.00
N SER A 55 7.82 -4.22 -5.21
CA SER A 55 8.83 -4.10 -4.16
C SER A 55 9.12 -2.67 -3.71
N LEU A 56 8.71 -1.68 -4.51
CA LEU A 56 8.88 -0.27 -4.21
C LEU A 56 7.70 0.33 -3.45
N LEU A 57 6.62 -0.43 -3.27
CA LEU A 57 5.39 0.04 -2.64
C LEU A 57 5.38 -0.23 -1.14
N TYR A 58 5.27 0.85 -0.37
CA TYR A 58 5.21 0.83 1.08
C TYR A 58 3.93 1.50 1.57
N PHE A 59 3.35 0.91 2.61
CA PHE A 59 2.11 1.35 3.25
C PHE A 59 2.28 1.43 4.75
N LYS A 60 1.62 2.41 5.36
CA LYS A 60 1.45 2.48 6.80
C LYS A 60 0.06 2.96 7.16
N ASN A 61 -0.32 2.78 8.42
CA ASN A 61 -1.56 3.35 8.92
C ASN A 61 -1.48 4.88 8.88
N ALA A 62 -2.58 5.54 8.53
CA ALA A 62 -2.66 6.99 8.55
C ALA A 62 -2.68 7.56 9.99
N ALA A 63 -3.13 6.75 10.97
CA ALA A 63 -3.16 7.11 12.39
C ALA A 63 -2.79 5.90 13.27
N ALA A 64 -2.20 6.20 14.43
CA ALA A 64 -1.72 5.19 15.36
C ALA A 64 -2.82 4.29 15.89
N GLY A 65 -2.58 2.99 15.89
CA GLY A 65 -3.53 1.97 16.37
C GLY A 65 -4.68 1.65 15.42
N GLN A 66 -4.77 2.30 14.25
CA GLN A 66 -5.79 2.03 13.22
C GLN A 66 -5.29 1.05 12.17
N ASN A 67 -5.32 -0.25 12.48
CA ASN A 67 -4.89 -1.28 11.54
C ASN A 67 -5.80 -1.31 10.30
N GLY A 68 -5.27 -0.91 9.15
CA GLY A 68 -5.95 -1.05 7.87
C GLY A 68 -5.62 -2.35 7.14
N THR A 69 -6.55 -2.76 6.29
CA THR A 69 -6.36 -3.84 5.32
C THR A 69 -6.17 -3.24 3.94
N VAL A 70 -5.10 -3.63 3.27
CA VAL A 70 -4.80 -3.27 1.87
C VAL A 70 -4.82 -4.54 1.04
N ASN A 71 -5.61 -4.55 -0.03
CA ASN A 71 -5.65 -5.62 -1.01
C ASN A 71 -5.04 -5.12 -2.31
N ILE A 72 -4.22 -5.97 -2.94
CA ILE A 72 -3.48 -5.64 -4.14
C ILE A 72 -3.84 -6.68 -5.21
N LEU A 73 -4.37 -6.22 -6.34
CA LEU A 73 -4.64 -7.04 -7.51
C LEU A 73 -3.81 -6.50 -8.67
N GLY A 74 -3.01 -7.34 -9.32
CA GLY A 74 -2.19 -6.91 -10.44
C GLY A 74 -1.99 -7.98 -11.49
N VAL A 75 -1.59 -7.54 -12.68
CA VAL A 75 -1.24 -8.39 -13.82
C VAL A 75 0.27 -8.32 -14.02
N GLU A 76 0.94 -9.46 -13.92
CA GLU A 76 2.39 -9.58 -14.14
C GLU A 76 2.75 -9.43 -15.62
N ILE A 77 3.99 -9.01 -15.89
CA ILE A 77 4.56 -8.88 -17.24
C ILE A 77 5.27 -10.18 -17.62
#